data_AF-A0A147IT81-F1
#
_entry.id   AF-A0A147IT81-F1
#
_cell.length_a   1.000
_cell.length_b   1.000
_cell.length_c   1.000
_cell.angle_alpha   90.00
_cell.angle_beta   90.00
_cell.angle_gamma   90.00
#
_symmetry.space_group_name_H-M   'P 1'
#
loop_
_entity.id
_entity.type
_entity.pdbx_description
1 polymer ?
#
loop_
_entity_poly.entity_id
_entity_poly.type
_entity_poly.pdbx_seq_one_letter_code
_entity_poly.pdbx_strand_id
1 'polypeptide(L)'
;MKKLPLSKQITFALIVVGVAMLTSFLLALLRSAAAGQSGQPLPSPLIGLTLGIVAGAAYLGLAGNRKVALASDDSRKAALEPVTDGTARLIVFRNGFYGKLAGIDVMVDGATRAQLKSPRFAVLPLTPGVHEVGARVQGKDAQPLTLTLAPDETIVVELSTGLKGPALAPAGPLATMRDTLAAIPMVQS
;
A
#
# COMPACT_ATOMS: atom_id res chain seq x y z
N MET A 1 -2.77 20.06 -12.96
CA MET A 1 -2.73 18.57 -12.88
C MET A 1 -1.63 18.07 -13.81
N LYS A 2 -0.62 17.37 -13.29
CA LYS A 2 0.45 16.80 -14.14
C LYS A 2 -0.17 15.72 -15.04
N LYS A 3 -0.07 15.86 -16.36
CA LYS A 3 -0.62 14.85 -17.29
C LYS A 3 0.03 13.50 -17.00
N LEU A 4 -0.79 12.44 -16.90
CA LEU A 4 -0.27 11.07 -16.77
C LEU A 4 0.60 10.75 -17.99
N PRO A 5 1.69 9.97 -17.83
CA PRO A 5 2.46 9.50 -18.98
C PRO A 5 1.55 8.74 -19.94
N LEU A 6 1.78 8.90 -21.24
CA LEU A 6 0.92 8.36 -22.30
C LEU A 6 0.68 6.85 -22.15
N SER A 7 1.71 6.10 -21.73
CA SER A 7 1.62 4.66 -21.45
C SER A 7 0.58 4.30 -20.38
N LYS A 8 0.43 5.11 -19.33
CA LYS A 8 -0.58 4.91 -18.29
C LYS A 8 -1.98 5.28 -18.77
N GLN A 9 -2.10 6.30 -19.64
CA GLN A 9 -3.38 6.67 -20.24
C GLN A 9 -3.91 5.57 -21.17
N ILE A 10 -3.03 5.01 -22.02
CA ILE A 10 -3.37 3.89 -22.90
C ILE A 10 -3.78 2.67 -22.07
N THR A 11 -2.98 2.29 -21.06
CA THR A 11 -3.32 1.17 -20.18
C THR A 11 -4.67 1.37 -19.49
N PHE A 12 -4.93 2.57 -18.99
CA PHE A 12 -6.23 2.91 -18.39
C PHE A 12 -7.38 2.71 -19.38
N ALA A 13 -7.27 3.25 -20.60
CA ALA A 13 -8.30 3.12 -21.62
C ALA A 13 -8.56 1.65 -22.00
N LEU A 14 -7.49 0.86 -22.12
CA LEU A 14 -7.59 -0.58 -22.39
C LEU A 14 -8.31 -1.34 -21.26
N ILE A 15 -8.04 -1.00 -19.99
CA ILE A 15 -8.75 -1.59 -18.85
C ILE A 15 -10.23 -1.21 -18.90
N VAL A 16 -10.55 0.07 -19.13
CA VAL A 16 -11.94 0.53 -19.17
C VAL A 16 -12.72 -0.19 -20.27
N VAL A 17 -12.20 -0.20 -21.49
CA VAL A 17 -12.85 -0.84 -22.64
C VAL A 17 -12.93 -2.34 -22.44
N GLY A 18 -11.83 -2.99 -22.04
CA GLY A 18 -11.79 -4.44 -21.83
C GLY A 18 -12.78 -4.92 -20.78
N VAL A 19 -12.83 -4.25 -19.61
CA VAL A 19 -13.79 -4.58 -18.55
C VAL A 19 -15.22 -4.32 -19.00
N ALA A 20 -15.49 -3.20 -19.67
CA ALA A 20 -16.82 -2.86 -20.15
C ALA A 20 -17.33 -3.87 -21.18
N MET A 21 -16.48 -4.28 -22.13
CA MET A 21 -16.82 -5.30 -23.12
C MET A 21 -17.07 -6.65 -22.45
N LEU A 22 -16.17 -7.09 -21.56
CA LEU A 22 -16.28 -8.38 -20.87
C LEU A 22 -17.55 -8.45 -20.02
N THR A 23 -17.84 -7.43 -19.23
CA THR A 23 -19.05 -7.40 -18.38
C THR A 23 -20.33 -7.32 -19.21
N SER A 24 -20.36 -6.48 -20.25
CA SER A 24 -21.53 -6.40 -21.15
C SER A 24 -21.78 -7.72 -21.87
N PHE A 25 -20.71 -8.40 -22.31
CA PHE A 25 -20.78 -9.72 -22.92
C PHE A 25 -21.29 -10.78 -21.95
N LEU A 26 -20.74 -10.86 -20.74
CA LEU A 26 -21.17 -11.82 -19.73
C LEU A 26 -22.63 -11.62 -19.32
N LEU A 27 -23.08 -10.36 -19.18
CA LEU A 27 -24.47 -10.05 -18.87
C LEU A 27 -25.42 -10.44 -20.02
N ALA A 28 -25.01 -10.23 -21.28
CA ALA A 28 -25.77 -10.67 -22.44
C ALA A 28 -25.83 -12.21 -22.54
N LEU A 29 -24.74 -12.91 -22.22
CA LEU A 29 -24.67 -14.37 -22.21
C LEU A 29 -25.51 -14.99 -21.10
N LEU A 30 -25.46 -14.45 -19.88
CA LEU A 30 -26.29 -14.91 -18.76
C LEU A 30 -27.78 -14.73 -19.08
N ARG A 31 -28.14 -13.63 -19.76
CA ARG A 31 -29.50 -13.41 -20.25
C ARG A 31 -29.91 -14.46 -21.28
N SER A 32 -29.07 -14.73 -22.28
CA SER A 32 -29.39 -15.72 -23.32
C SER A 32 -29.53 -17.13 -22.76
N ALA A 33 -28.73 -17.46 -21.73
CA ALA A 33 -28.83 -18.72 -21.00
C ALA A 33 -30.07 -18.81 -20.11
N ALA A 34 -30.55 -17.68 -19.56
CA ALA A 34 -31.77 -17.59 -18.74
C ALA A 34 -33.08 -17.58 -19.57
N ALA A 35 -33.06 -18.16 -20.77
CA ALA A 35 -34.17 -18.22 -21.72
C ALA A 35 -35.49 -18.64 -21.02
N GLY A 36 -36.34 -17.64 -20.73
CA GLY A 36 -37.62 -17.86 -20.04
C GLY A 36 -38.35 -16.58 -19.64
N GLN A 37 -37.66 -15.44 -19.50
CA GLN A 37 -38.31 -14.17 -19.14
C GLN A 37 -38.31 -13.20 -20.32
N SER A 38 -39.21 -13.44 -21.27
CA SER A 38 -39.56 -12.48 -22.32
C SER A 38 -40.14 -11.22 -21.69
N GLY A 39 -39.40 -10.10 -21.74
CA GLY A 39 -39.90 -8.78 -21.32
C GLY A 39 -38.94 -7.93 -20.49
N GLN A 40 -37.85 -8.48 -19.95
CA GLN A 40 -36.88 -7.66 -19.21
C GLN A 40 -35.99 -6.83 -20.16
N PRO A 41 -35.70 -5.55 -19.85
CA PRO A 41 -34.79 -4.73 -20.65
C PRO A 41 -33.38 -5.32 -20.69
N LEU A 42 -32.63 -5.06 -21.77
CA LEU A 42 -31.23 -5.46 -21.85
C LEU A 42 -30.43 -4.81 -20.71
N PRO A 43 -29.46 -5.53 -20.10
CA PRO A 43 -28.55 -4.93 -19.13
C PRO A 43 -27.89 -3.69 -19.75
N SER A 44 -27.99 -2.56 -19.07
CA SER A 44 -27.49 -1.30 -19.61
C SER A 44 -25.99 -1.37 -19.86
N PRO A 45 -25.48 -0.96 -21.04
CA PRO A 45 -24.04 -0.90 -21.31
C PRO A 45 -23.31 0.06 -20.37
N LEU A 46 -24.04 0.96 -19.71
CA LEU A 46 -23.50 1.83 -18.66
C LEU A 46 -22.94 1.03 -17.48
N ILE A 47 -23.50 -0.14 -17.15
CA ILE A 47 -22.98 -0.99 -16.07
C ILE A 47 -21.54 -1.40 -16.37
N GLY A 48 -21.30 -1.89 -17.59
CA GLY A 48 -19.96 -2.29 -18.01
C GLY A 48 -18.99 -1.11 -18.03
N LEU A 49 -19.44 0.04 -18.55
CA LEU A 49 -18.63 1.25 -18.58
C LEU A 49 -18.26 1.73 -17.16
N THR A 50 -19.22 1.77 -16.23
CA THR A 50 -18.97 2.17 -14.84
C THR A 50 -17.97 1.23 -14.16
N LEU A 51 -18.14 -0.10 -14.33
CA LEU A 51 -17.19 -1.07 -13.79
C LEU A 51 -15.80 -0.91 -14.42
N GLY A 52 -15.72 -0.63 -15.72
CA GLY A 52 -14.48 -0.32 -16.41
C GLY A 52 -13.78 0.91 -15.84
N ILE A 53 -14.52 2.01 -15.60
CA ILE A 53 -13.98 3.24 -15.00
C ILE A 53 -13.46 2.97 -13.58
N VAL A 54 -14.22 2.22 -12.76
CA VAL A 54 -13.80 1.85 -11.41
C VAL A 54 -12.51 1.01 -11.44
N ALA A 55 -12.43 0.01 -12.32
CA ALA A 55 -11.23 -0.81 -12.51
C ALA A 55 -10.03 0.03 -12.98
N GLY A 56 -10.24 0.93 -13.94
CA GLY A 56 -9.22 1.86 -14.40
C GLY A 56 -8.73 2.81 -13.29
N ALA A 57 -9.64 3.34 -12.48
CA ALA A 57 -9.29 4.19 -11.34
C ALA A 57 -8.49 3.42 -10.29
N ALA A 58 -8.86 2.17 -10.01
CA ALA A 58 -8.09 1.28 -9.14
C ALA A 58 -6.67 1.04 -9.70
N TYR A 59 -6.53 0.79 -11.01
CA TYR A 59 -5.23 0.69 -11.66
C TYR A 59 -4.38 1.94 -11.45
N LEU A 60 -4.94 3.13 -11.68
CA LEU A 60 -4.20 4.38 -11.49
C LEU A 60 -3.73 4.56 -10.06
N GLY A 61 -4.56 4.18 -9.07
CA GLY A 61 -4.18 4.21 -7.66
C GLY A 61 -3.04 3.23 -7.31
N LEU A 62 -2.90 2.14 -8.06
CA LEU A 62 -1.85 1.13 -7.89
C LEU A 62 -0.62 1.37 -8.78
N ALA A 63 -0.72 2.25 -9.78
CA ALA A 63 0.34 2.49 -10.76
C ALA A 63 1.57 3.23 -10.19
N GLY A 64 1.51 3.68 -8.93
CA GLY A 64 2.64 4.21 -8.16
C GLY A 64 3.42 3.16 -7.37
N ASN A 65 2.97 1.91 -7.39
CA ASN A 65 3.63 0.82 -6.67
C ASN A 65 4.98 0.48 -7.29
N ARG A 66 6.02 0.48 -6.47
CA ARG A 66 7.35 -0.04 -6.80
C ARG A 66 7.39 -1.55 -6.53
N LYS A 67 8.26 -2.24 -7.28
CA LYS A 67 8.65 -3.61 -6.93
C LYS A 67 9.59 -3.51 -5.74
N VAL A 68 9.19 -4.11 -4.62
CA VAL A 68 9.99 -4.15 -3.40
C VAL A 68 10.18 -5.62 -3.05
N ALA A 69 11.45 -6.04 -2.98
CA ALA A 69 11.83 -7.39 -2.64
C ALA A 69 11.53 -7.69 -1.17
N LEU A 70 11.22 -8.95 -0.87
CA LEU A 70 11.08 -9.42 0.50
C LEU A 70 12.46 -9.83 1.02
N ALA A 71 12.71 -9.55 2.28
CA ALA A 71 13.91 -10.04 2.95
C ALA A 71 13.76 -11.53 3.29
N SER A 72 14.90 -12.21 3.50
CA SER A 72 14.91 -13.59 3.97
C SER A 72 14.38 -13.69 5.41
N ASP A 73 13.96 -14.89 5.81
CA ASP A 73 13.50 -15.13 7.18
C ASP A 73 14.60 -14.89 8.22
N ASP A 74 15.86 -15.19 7.89
CA ASP A 74 16.99 -14.93 8.78
C ASP A 74 17.24 -13.44 8.97
N SER A 75 17.20 -12.66 7.88
CA SER A 75 17.26 -11.20 7.97
C SER A 75 16.09 -10.63 8.77
N ARG A 76 14.88 -11.20 8.60
CA ARG A 76 13.71 -10.80 9.38
C ARG A 76 13.92 -11.05 10.87
N LYS A 77 14.40 -12.23 11.26
CA LYS A 77 14.66 -12.56 12.67
C LYS A 77 15.71 -11.64 13.28
N ALA A 78 16.84 -11.44 12.59
CA ALA A 78 17.91 -10.56 13.05
C ALA A 78 17.42 -9.10 13.24
N ALA A 79 16.51 -8.63 12.39
CA ALA A 79 15.97 -7.28 12.50
C ALA A 79 15.01 -7.07 13.70
N LEU A 80 14.54 -8.16 14.32
CA LEU A 80 13.70 -8.13 15.54
C LEU A 80 14.50 -8.31 16.83
N GLU A 81 15.81 -8.54 16.71
CA GLU A 81 16.72 -8.52 17.84
C GLU A 81 17.04 -7.08 18.27
N PRO A 82 17.27 -6.83 19.58
CA PRO A 82 17.69 -5.53 20.07
C PRO A 82 18.96 -5.03 19.35
N VAL A 83 19.04 -3.71 19.16
CA VAL A 83 20.25 -3.05 18.67
C VAL A 83 21.22 -2.91 19.84
N THR A 84 22.50 -3.19 19.63
CA THR A 84 23.55 -3.11 20.67
C THR A 84 24.88 -2.59 20.13
N ASP A 85 24.86 -1.86 19.01
CA ASP A 85 26.03 -1.38 18.28
C ASP A 85 26.16 0.16 18.29
N GLY A 86 25.41 0.84 19.15
CA GLY A 86 25.35 2.29 19.28
C GLY A 86 24.50 2.98 18.19
N THR A 87 23.92 2.23 17.26
CA THR A 87 23.00 2.78 16.24
C THR A 87 21.57 2.87 16.77
N ALA A 88 20.70 3.54 16.02
CA ALA A 88 19.27 3.55 16.28
C ALA A 88 18.52 2.86 15.13
N ARG A 89 17.32 2.37 15.40
CA ARG A 89 16.51 1.65 14.42
C ARG A 89 15.06 2.12 14.45
N LEU A 90 14.51 2.36 13.27
CA LEU A 90 13.09 2.58 13.08
C LEU A 90 12.47 1.36 12.37
N ILE A 91 11.48 0.74 13.00
CA ILE A 91 10.66 -0.28 12.36
C ILE A 91 9.32 0.35 12.01
N VAL A 92 9.02 0.41 10.72
CA VAL A 92 7.70 0.85 10.25
C VAL A 92 6.96 -0.36 9.73
N PHE A 93 5.81 -0.68 10.34
CA PHE A 93 4.95 -1.74 9.84
C PHE A 93 3.62 -1.19 9.40
N ARG A 94 3.00 -1.89 8.46
CA ARG A 94 1.66 -1.60 8.02
C ARG A 94 0.83 -2.85 8.17
N ASN A 95 -0.21 -2.75 8.97
CA ASN A 95 -1.23 -3.77 9.14
C ASN A 95 -2.60 -3.15 8.89
N GLY A 96 -3.41 -3.76 8.02
CA GLY A 96 -4.73 -3.20 7.70
C GLY A 96 -5.27 -3.58 6.34
N PHE A 97 -6.60 -3.63 6.25
CA PHE A 97 -7.31 -4.05 5.04
C PHE A 97 -7.45 -2.92 4.00
N TYR A 98 -7.67 -1.69 4.46
CA TYR A 98 -7.91 -0.54 3.58
C TYR A 98 -6.68 -0.25 2.70
N GLY A 99 -6.91 -0.27 1.38
CA GLY A 99 -5.88 -0.01 0.39
C GLY A 99 -4.72 -1.00 0.44
N LYS A 100 -4.96 -2.26 0.85
CA LYS A 100 -3.92 -3.29 1.07
C LYS A 100 -2.89 -3.41 -0.06
N LEU A 101 -3.35 -3.27 -1.30
CA LEU A 101 -2.53 -3.35 -2.51
C LEU A 101 -1.75 -2.06 -2.83
N ALA A 102 -2.20 -0.91 -2.33
CA ALA A 102 -1.52 0.36 -2.56
C ALA A 102 -0.22 0.40 -1.76
N GLY A 103 0.88 0.78 -2.37
CA GLY A 103 2.15 1.05 -1.69
C GLY A 103 2.11 2.43 -1.05
N ILE A 104 2.58 2.54 0.17
CA ILE A 104 2.75 3.81 0.87
C ILE A 104 4.24 4.04 1.05
N ASP A 105 4.73 5.15 0.52
CA ASP A 105 6.11 5.54 0.67
C ASP A 105 6.35 5.99 2.11
N VAL A 106 7.38 5.43 2.74
CA VAL A 106 7.88 5.84 4.05
C VAL A 106 9.05 6.78 3.82
N MET A 107 8.98 7.95 4.43
CA MET A 107 9.99 9.00 4.32
C MET A 107 10.66 9.20 5.67
N VAL A 108 11.97 9.44 5.65
CA VAL A 108 12.73 9.88 6.81
C VAL A 108 13.56 11.09 6.39
N ASP A 109 13.42 12.19 7.11
CA ASP A 109 14.10 13.47 6.86
C ASP A 109 13.90 13.96 5.42
N GLY A 110 12.67 13.85 4.93
CA GLY A 110 12.27 14.24 3.57
C GLY A 110 12.66 13.26 2.45
N ALA A 111 13.49 12.26 2.72
CA ALA A 111 13.89 11.26 1.74
C ALA A 111 13.01 10.00 1.80
N THR A 112 12.55 9.51 0.66
CA THR A 112 11.81 8.23 0.60
C THR A 112 12.77 7.06 0.83
N ARG A 113 12.56 6.30 1.91
CA ARG A 113 13.41 5.17 2.32
C ARG A 113 12.81 3.81 1.99
N ALA A 114 11.49 3.66 2.06
CA ALA A 114 10.82 2.39 1.77
C ALA A 114 9.45 2.61 1.13
N GLN A 115 8.84 1.53 0.62
CA GLN A 115 7.43 1.52 0.24
C GLN A 115 6.73 0.27 0.77
N LEU A 116 5.66 0.45 1.55
CA LEU A 116 4.97 -0.63 2.25
C LEU A 116 3.56 -0.88 1.69
N LYS A 117 3.34 -2.13 1.26
CA LYS A 117 2.00 -2.73 1.09
C LYS A 117 1.58 -3.40 2.40
N SER A 118 0.30 -3.75 2.54
CA SER A 118 -0.18 -4.46 3.73
C SER A 118 -0.35 -5.97 3.49
N PRO A 119 -0.07 -6.84 4.48
CA PRO A 119 0.72 -6.56 5.68
C PRO A 119 2.21 -6.69 5.36
N ARG A 120 3.03 -5.68 5.68
CA ARG A 120 4.50 -5.72 5.56
C ARG A 120 5.14 -4.73 6.53
N PHE A 121 6.41 -4.93 6.84
CA PHE A 121 7.23 -3.94 7.55
C PHE A 121 8.60 -3.72 6.91
N ALA A 122 9.21 -2.58 7.21
CA ALA A 122 10.57 -2.22 6.85
C ALA A 122 11.37 -1.91 8.12
N VAL A 123 12.68 -2.12 8.06
CA VAL A 123 13.62 -1.78 9.12
C VAL A 123 14.59 -0.76 8.56
N LEU A 124 14.56 0.44 9.11
CA LEU A 124 15.34 1.57 8.67
C LEU A 124 16.43 1.84 9.70
N PRO A 125 17.72 1.61 9.40
CA PRO A 125 18.81 2.01 10.28
C PRO A 125 18.89 3.54 10.30
N LEU A 126 18.95 4.12 11.50
CA LEU A 126 19.04 5.55 11.73
C LEU A 126 20.22 5.86 12.66
N THR A 127 20.67 7.11 12.59
CA THR A 127 21.57 7.65 13.62
C THR A 127 20.77 7.98 14.88
N PRO A 128 21.37 7.95 16.08
CA PRO A 128 20.74 8.55 17.25
C PRO A 128 20.52 10.05 17.02
N GLY A 129 19.36 10.57 17.45
CA GLY A 129 18.98 11.96 17.26
C GLY A 129 17.51 12.16 16.91
N VAL A 130 17.19 13.39 16.49
CA VAL A 130 15.83 13.78 16.08
C VAL A 130 15.65 13.51 14.59
N HIS A 131 14.60 12.78 14.24
CA HIS A 131 14.23 12.44 12.87
C HIS A 131 12.77 12.76 12.59
N GLU A 132 12.48 13.21 11.37
CA GLU A 132 11.10 13.39 10.90
C GLU A 132 10.68 12.20 10.04
N VAL A 133 9.66 11.47 10.48
CA VAL A 133 9.08 10.35 9.74
C VAL A 133 7.81 10.80 9.03
N GLY A 134 7.76 10.60 7.72
CA GLY A 134 6.61 10.91 6.89
C GLY A 134 6.07 9.67 6.18
N ALA A 135 4.82 9.76 5.72
CA ALA A 135 4.21 8.75 4.87
C ALA A 135 3.45 9.40 3.71
N ARG A 136 3.57 8.83 2.51
CA ARG A 136 2.92 9.35 1.30
C ARG A 136 2.22 8.26 0.51
N VAL A 137 0.98 8.50 0.12
CA VAL A 137 0.23 7.62 -0.78
C VAL A 137 -0.47 8.44 -1.85
N GLN A 138 -0.20 8.14 -3.12
CA GLN A 138 -0.82 8.83 -4.27
C GLN A 138 -0.76 10.37 -4.18
N GLY A 139 0.34 10.92 -3.65
CA GLY A 139 0.52 12.37 -3.47
C GLY A 139 -0.20 12.99 -2.27
N LYS A 140 -0.83 12.19 -1.41
CA LYS A 140 -1.34 12.62 -0.11
C LYS A 140 -0.32 12.27 0.97
N ASP A 141 0.09 13.29 1.71
CA ASP A 141 1.01 13.16 2.85
C ASP A 141 0.24 12.94 4.15
N ALA A 142 0.78 12.06 5.00
CA ALA A 142 0.37 11.96 6.40
C ALA A 142 0.91 13.17 7.18
N GLN A 143 0.33 13.42 8.35
CA GLN A 143 0.95 14.31 9.32
C GLN A 143 2.33 13.73 9.70
N PRO A 144 3.43 14.51 9.59
CA PRO A 144 4.75 14.03 9.98
C PRO A 144 4.81 13.67 11.47
N LEU A 145 5.59 12.64 11.78
CA LEU A 145 5.85 12.19 13.14
C LEU A 145 7.33 12.46 13.48
N THR A 146 7.57 13.38 14.40
CA THR A 146 8.91 13.63 14.93
C THR A 146 9.25 12.58 15.98
N LEU A 147 10.39 11.93 15.81
CA LEU A 147 10.92 10.93 16.73
C LEU A 147 12.28 11.37 17.24
N THR A 148 12.56 11.09 18.51
CA THR A 148 13.89 11.25 19.10
C THR A 148 14.38 9.86 19.45
N LEU A 149 15.47 9.41 18.82
CA LEU A 149 16.05 8.09 19.05
C LEU A 149 17.34 8.21 19.85
N ALA A 150 17.44 7.44 20.93
CA ALA A 150 18.66 7.22 21.69
C ALA A 150 19.55 6.14 21.02
N PRO A 151 20.84 6.05 21.38
CA PRO A 151 21.68 4.92 21.01
C PRO A 151 21.05 3.60 21.48
N ASP A 152 21.20 2.54 20.66
CA ASP A 152 20.66 1.20 20.90
C ASP A 152 19.12 1.14 20.99
N GLU A 153 18.44 2.22 20.58
CA GLU A 153 16.98 2.29 20.62
C GLU A 153 16.35 1.77 19.32
N THR A 154 15.28 0.99 19.48
CA THR A 154 14.38 0.64 18.38
C THR A 154 12.99 1.20 18.64
N ILE A 155 12.54 2.13 17.79
CA ILE A 155 11.16 2.63 17.80
C ILE A 155 10.33 1.90 16.76
N VAL A 156 9.13 1.46 17.13
CA VAL A 156 8.16 0.83 16.24
C VAL A 156 7.02 1.79 15.93
N VAL A 157 6.76 2.02 14.65
CA VAL A 157 5.70 2.90 14.15
C VAL A 157 4.73 2.09 13.29
N GLU A 158 3.45 2.24 13.60
CA GLU A 158 2.37 1.75 12.76
C GLU A 158 2.05 2.78 11.67
N LEU A 159 2.01 2.29 10.45
CA LEU A 159 1.50 2.99 9.28
C LEU A 159 0.13 2.44 8.91
N SER A 160 -0.90 3.26 9.10
CA SER A 160 -2.28 2.90 8.78
C SER A 160 -2.80 3.68 7.57
N THR A 161 -3.93 3.24 7.02
CA THR A 161 -4.65 3.98 5.98
C THR A 161 -6.13 3.86 6.22
N GLY A 162 -6.82 4.99 6.17
CA GLY A 162 -8.28 5.06 6.25
C GLY A 162 -8.85 6.01 5.21
N LEU A 163 -10.14 6.33 5.36
CA LEU A 163 -10.85 7.26 4.48
C LEU A 163 -10.19 8.65 4.43
N LYS A 164 -9.57 9.07 5.54
CA LYS A 164 -8.87 10.36 5.66
C LYS A 164 -7.46 10.37 5.06
N GLY A 165 -6.91 9.22 4.68
CA GLY A 165 -5.55 9.10 4.14
C GLY A 165 -4.61 8.26 5.03
N PRO A 166 -3.29 8.34 4.80
CA PRO A 166 -2.30 7.64 5.60
C PRO A 166 -2.11 8.31 6.96
N ALA A 167 -1.77 7.54 7.99
CA ALA A 167 -1.44 8.05 9.31
C ALA A 167 -0.29 7.24 9.93
N LEU A 168 0.55 7.91 10.72
CA LEU A 168 1.65 7.33 11.47
C LEU A 168 1.38 7.44 12.97
N ALA A 169 1.61 6.36 13.71
CA ALA A 169 1.47 6.36 15.16
C ALA A 169 2.54 5.45 15.80
N PRO A 170 3.15 5.84 16.93
CA PRO A 170 3.97 4.92 17.71
C PRO A 170 3.14 3.71 18.16
N ALA A 171 3.66 2.50 17.94
CA ALA A 171 2.97 1.25 18.28
C ALA A 171 3.38 0.67 19.64
N GLY A 172 4.40 1.27 20.27
CA GLY A 172 4.97 0.81 21.53
C GLY A 172 6.32 0.10 21.37
N PRO A 173 6.86 -0.50 22.45
CA PRO A 173 8.17 -1.13 22.44
C PRO A 173 8.24 -2.36 21.52
N LEU A 174 9.43 -2.61 20.94
CA LEU A 174 9.68 -3.80 20.11
C LEU A 174 9.33 -5.11 20.83
N ALA A 175 9.60 -5.19 22.13
CA ALA A 175 9.32 -6.38 22.93
C ALA A 175 7.84 -6.80 22.87
N THR A 176 6.92 -5.83 22.92
CA THR A 176 5.48 -6.07 22.83
C THR A 176 5.03 -6.36 21.39
N MET A 177 5.72 -5.80 20.41
CA MET A 177 5.36 -5.91 18.99
C MET A 177 6.00 -7.09 18.27
N ARG A 178 6.95 -7.79 18.89
CA ARG A 178 7.79 -8.81 18.24
C ARG A 178 6.98 -9.92 17.57
N ASP A 179 5.98 -10.47 18.24
CA ASP A 179 5.16 -11.56 17.69
C ASP A 179 4.34 -11.09 16.48
N THR A 180 3.77 -9.88 16.56
CA THR A 180 3.05 -9.25 15.45
C THR A 180 3.97 -9.04 14.24
N LEU A 181 5.18 -8.52 14.48
CA LEU A 181 6.17 -8.27 13.43
C LEU A 181 6.74 -9.57 12.83
N ALA A 182 6.90 -10.62 13.64
CA ALA A 182 7.37 -11.92 13.18
C ALA A 182 6.36 -12.60 12.23
N ALA A 183 5.06 -12.33 12.40
CA ALA A 183 3.98 -12.85 11.56
C ALA A 183 3.83 -12.14 10.20
N ILE A 184 4.53 -11.02 9.97
CA ILE A 184 4.41 -10.23 8.75
C ILE A 184 5.71 -10.23 7.93
N PRO A 185 5.63 -10.21 6.58
CA PRO A 185 6.82 -10.15 5.74
C PRO A 185 7.61 -8.85 5.90
N MET A 186 8.93 -8.96 5.99
CA MET A 186 9.86 -7.83 5.95
C MET A 186 10.21 -7.48 4.50
N VAL A 187 10.23 -6.20 4.16
CA VAL A 187 10.77 -5.72 2.88
C VAL A 187 12.25 -5.41 2.98
N GLN A 188 12.97 -5.55 1.86
CA GLN A 188 14.30 -4.98 1.71
C GLN A 188 14.16 -3.47 1.47
N SER A 189 14.76 -2.67 2.35
CA SER A 189 14.76 -1.20 2.33
C SER A 189 16.15 -0.65 2.04
#